data_AF-A0A7J2NSG7-F1
#
_entry.id   AF-A0A7J2NSG7-F1
#
_cell.length_a   1.000
_cell.length_b   1.000
_cell.length_c   1.000
_cell.angle_alpha   90.00
_cell.angle_beta   90.00
_cell.angle_gamma   90.00
#
_symmetry.space_group_name_H-M   'P 1'
#
loop_
_entity.id
_entity.type
_entity.pdbx_description
1 polymer ?
#
loop_
_entity_poly.entity_id
_entity_poly.type
_entity_poly.pdbx_seq_one_letter_code
_entity_poly.pdbx_strand_id
1 'polypeptide(L)'
;MKKIAILLFVPLFFLAFSFGCIGTRIGNETKLEVTQGVGVVGSLKIAELYPGLDGFVSITVRNNLGGENAREVYVSLDNVAPFKIIECGGAQEPDTFRTSIPNCRGEESLDHKLTFRQRGVPRFLPGEELEFFWRIRAPTQKEISDISLKHPLYYDIEYSYWTNFHQNMIFMSLDEQLRRQQAKEDIYISGASGMGAGEIRLSGRTTQPVIYQFSYPQGEQEPEYNFAVRYDVKNMGSGYPLSDIVFIIVYPNEMQNTPDITETYGWYELNEGYDGTYQIISKAMASGAGTEGCTVVDKDKGILNCECRTGIFDRTGTEETVRCDDWAAQMVFDDETATRIRLNNLEGKKLIKVINRDDFLKEFSIYIPLQITADEMTSLKNNNIPLTVYTFNVYSVYRYFIEGKNNIIVYPIRGY
;
A
#
# COMPACT_ATOMS: atom_id res chain seq x y z
N MET A 1 -0.36 8.24 -83.68
CA MET A 1 -1.73 7.69 -83.83
C MET A 1 -1.68 6.25 -83.32
N LYS A 2 -2.43 5.74 -82.34
CA LYS A 2 -3.59 6.17 -81.56
C LYS A 2 -3.46 5.54 -80.15
N LYS A 3 -4.06 6.19 -79.16
CA LYS A 3 -4.27 5.71 -77.79
C LYS A 3 -5.12 4.44 -77.77
N ILE A 4 -4.81 3.49 -76.89
CA ILE A 4 -5.81 2.70 -76.16
C ILE A 4 -5.29 2.55 -74.72
N ALA A 5 -5.79 3.40 -73.83
CA ALA A 5 -5.67 3.24 -72.39
C ALA A 5 -6.86 2.41 -71.94
N ILE A 6 -6.63 1.16 -71.52
CA ILE A 6 -7.67 0.32 -70.90
C ILE A 6 -7.71 0.69 -69.42
N LEU A 7 -8.82 1.30 -69.03
CA LEU A 7 -9.26 1.42 -67.65
C LEU A 7 -9.36 0.01 -67.03
N LEU A 8 -8.55 -0.27 -66.03
CA LEU A 8 -8.84 -1.30 -65.04
C LEU A 8 -9.41 -0.60 -63.80
N PHE A 9 -10.74 -0.57 -63.77
CA PHE A 9 -11.54 -0.15 -62.63
C PHE A 9 -11.49 -1.28 -61.60
N VAL A 10 -10.58 -1.20 -60.63
CA VAL A 10 -10.64 -2.04 -59.43
C VAL A 10 -11.51 -1.31 -58.42
N PRO A 11 -12.71 -1.79 -58.08
CA PRO A 11 -13.42 -1.25 -56.95
C PRO A 11 -12.64 -1.64 -55.69
N LEU A 12 -11.96 -0.67 -55.12
CA LEU A 12 -11.33 -0.72 -53.80
C LEU A 12 -12.46 -0.81 -52.75
N PHE A 13 -13.08 -1.98 -52.66
CA PHE A 13 -14.27 -2.24 -51.86
C PHE A 13 -14.01 -3.36 -50.85
N PHE A 14 -12.84 -3.41 -50.21
CA PHE A 14 -12.64 -4.24 -49.01
C PHE A 14 -11.52 -3.66 -48.16
N LEU A 15 -11.92 -3.09 -47.01
CA LEU A 15 -11.21 -2.82 -45.75
C LEU A 15 -11.46 -1.43 -45.19
N ALA A 16 -12.73 -1.02 -45.22
CA ALA A 16 -13.33 -0.29 -44.11
C ALA A 16 -13.53 -1.26 -42.92
N PHE A 17 -12.44 -1.77 -42.35
CA PHE A 17 -12.36 -1.99 -40.90
C PHE A 17 -11.71 -0.73 -40.34
N SER A 18 -12.39 0.40 -40.53
CA SER A 18 -12.19 1.57 -39.71
C SER A 18 -12.54 1.13 -38.30
N PHE A 19 -11.50 0.87 -37.51
CA PHE A 19 -11.44 1.04 -36.07
C PHE A 19 -12.64 1.84 -35.61
N GLY A 20 -13.65 1.12 -35.10
CA GLY A 20 -14.71 1.74 -34.34
C GLY A 20 -14.00 2.58 -33.29
N CYS A 21 -14.21 3.89 -33.38
CA CYS A 21 -13.73 4.84 -32.39
C CYS A 21 -14.07 4.28 -31.01
N ILE A 22 -13.09 3.68 -30.34
CA ILE A 22 -13.01 3.75 -28.90
C ILE A 22 -12.92 5.25 -28.69
N GLY A 23 -14.07 5.87 -28.39
CA GLY A 23 -14.10 7.21 -27.90
C GLY A 23 -13.23 7.18 -26.67
N THR A 24 -11.98 7.63 -26.81
CA THR A 24 -11.24 8.22 -25.72
C THR A 24 -12.08 9.40 -25.30
N ARG A 25 -13.04 9.14 -24.41
CA ARG A 25 -13.44 10.14 -23.45
C ARG A 25 -12.12 10.53 -22.80
N ILE A 26 -11.58 11.67 -23.23
CA ILE A 26 -10.85 12.57 -22.36
C ILE A 26 -11.91 13.03 -21.34
N GLY A 27 -12.31 12.09 -20.48
CA GLY A 27 -13.00 12.43 -19.25
C GLY A 27 -12.01 13.27 -18.48
N ASN A 28 -12.47 14.39 -17.94
CA ASN A 28 -11.75 15.10 -16.89
C ASN A 28 -11.09 14.06 -16.01
N GLU A 29 -9.75 14.07 -15.89
CA GLU A 29 -9.03 13.13 -15.03
C GLU A 29 -9.76 13.13 -13.68
N THR A 30 -10.43 12.03 -13.36
CA THR A 30 -10.84 11.76 -11.99
C THR A 30 -9.55 11.47 -11.25
N LYS A 31 -8.86 12.55 -10.85
CA LYS A 31 -7.76 12.48 -9.92
C LYS A 31 -8.35 11.92 -8.64
N LEU A 32 -7.81 10.78 -8.20
CA LEU A 32 -8.09 10.28 -6.87
C LEU A 32 -7.74 11.37 -5.87
N GLU A 33 -8.55 11.51 -4.82
CA GLU A 33 -8.19 12.41 -3.75
C GLU A 33 -6.89 11.92 -3.10
N VAL A 34 -6.06 12.83 -2.59
CA VAL A 34 -4.81 12.47 -1.89
C VAL A 34 -5.06 11.52 -0.69
N THR A 35 -6.31 11.39 -0.24
CA THR A 35 -6.79 10.48 0.81
C THR A 35 -6.99 9.03 0.36
N GLN A 36 -6.82 8.73 -0.94
CA GLN A 36 -6.97 7.40 -1.51
C GLN A 36 -5.62 6.97 -2.05
N GLY A 37 -5.12 5.80 -1.66
CA GLY A 37 -3.97 5.12 -2.26
C GLY A 37 -4.41 4.41 -3.53
N VAL A 38 -5.40 3.52 -3.45
CA VAL A 38 -6.02 2.87 -4.61
C VAL A 38 -7.51 3.20 -4.65
N GLY A 39 -8.07 3.42 -5.83
CA GLY A 39 -9.48 3.77 -5.97
C GLY A 39 -10.12 3.29 -7.27
N VAL A 40 -11.44 3.12 -7.25
CA VAL A 40 -12.24 2.78 -8.44
C VAL A 40 -12.58 4.06 -9.18
N VAL A 41 -12.08 4.19 -10.41
CA VAL A 41 -12.32 5.35 -11.28
C VAL A 41 -13.39 5.10 -12.33
N GLY A 42 -13.75 3.83 -12.55
CA GLY A 42 -14.80 3.44 -13.48
C GLY A 42 -15.38 2.07 -13.15
N SER A 43 -16.67 1.90 -13.40
CA SER A 43 -17.28 0.59 -13.46
C SER A 43 -18.25 0.54 -14.63
N LEU A 44 -17.98 -0.36 -15.57
CA LEU A 44 -18.86 -0.62 -16.71
C LEU A 44 -19.66 -1.89 -16.43
N LYS A 45 -20.99 -1.77 -16.53
CA LYS A 45 -21.91 -2.89 -16.39
C LYS A 45 -22.81 -2.99 -17.61
N ILE A 46 -23.11 -4.21 -18.02
CA ILE A 46 -24.29 -4.47 -18.83
C ILE A 46 -25.50 -4.46 -17.91
N ALA A 47 -26.40 -3.50 -18.11
CA ALA A 47 -27.59 -3.34 -17.28
C ALA A 47 -28.60 -4.48 -17.49
N GLU A 48 -28.67 -5.01 -18.71
CA GLU A 48 -29.71 -5.94 -19.14
C GLU A 48 -29.14 -7.08 -20.00
N LEU A 49 -29.39 -8.33 -19.62
CA LEU A 49 -28.99 -9.53 -20.37
C LEU A 49 -30.19 -10.41 -20.68
N TYR A 50 -30.09 -11.18 -21.77
CA TYR A 50 -31.03 -12.26 -22.05
C TYR A 50 -30.44 -13.61 -21.61
N PRO A 51 -31.28 -14.64 -21.41
CA PRO A 51 -30.85 -15.90 -20.83
C PRO A 51 -29.90 -16.64 -21.76
N GLY A 52 -28.82 -17.18 -21.22
CA GLY A 52 -27.76 -17.84 -21.98
C GLY A 52 -26.84 -16.92 -22.78
N LEU A 53 -27.09 -15.61 -22.83
CA LEU A 53 -26.20 -14.65 -23.48
C LEU A 53 -25.04 -14.24 -22.58
N ASP A 54 -23.97 -13.81 -23.23
CA ASP A 54 -22.79 -13.31 -22.56
C ASP A 54 -22.88 -11.79 -22.37
N GLY A 55 -22.39 -11.34 -21.22
CA GLY A 55 -22.18 -9.95 -20.91
C GLY A 55 -20.80 -9.69 -20.33
N PHE A 56 -20.56 -8.42 -19.98
CA PHE A 56 -19.27 -7.97 -19.45
C PHE A 56 -19.47 -7.16 -18.18
N VAL A 57 -18.56 -7.40 -17.23
CA VAL A 57 -18.39 -6.59 -16.03
C VAL A 57 -16.95 -6.11 -16.06
N SER A 58 -16.77 -4.80 -15.88
CA SER A 58 -15.45 -4.19 -15.81
C SER A 58 -15.36 -3.25 -14.61
N ILE A 59 -14.23 -3.32 -13.92
CA ILE A 59 -13.84 -2.49 -12.79
C ILE A 59 -12.51 -1.85 -13.15
N THR A 60 -12.50 -0.53 -13.30
CA THR A 60 -11.30 0.23 -13.57
C THR A 60 -10.78 0.79 -12.26
N VAL A 61 -9.58 0.35 -11.89
CA VAL A 61 -8.89 0.74 -10.66
C VAL A 61 -7.72 1.64 -11.04
N ARG A 62 -7.40 2.62 -10.21
CA ARG A 62 -6.22 3.49 -10.34
C ARG A 62 -5.45 3.52 -9.02
N ASN A 63 -4.12 3.58 -9.10
CA ASN A 63 -3.27 3.95 -7.97
C ASN A 63 -3.01 5.47 -7.99
N ASN A 64 -2.99 6.10 -6.81
CA ASN A 64 -2.79 7.53 -6.69
C ASN A 64 -1.42 7.95 -7.22
N LEU A 65 -1.42 8.99 -8.05
CA LEU A 65 -0.20 9.57 -8.61
C LEU A 65 0.73 10.17 -7.53
N GLY A 66 0.16 10.67 -6.43
CA GLY A 66 0.90 11.23 -5.29
C GLY A 66 1.29 10.20 -4.24
N GLY A 67 1.07 8.90 -4.50
CA GLY A 67 1.35 7.82 -3.57
C GLY A 67 2.49 6.90 -4.01
N GLU A 68 2.62 5.78 -3.31
CA GLU A 68 3.62 4.76 -3.58
C GLU A 68 3.04 3.63 -4.45
N ASN A 69 3.88 2.65 -4.80
CA ASN A 69 3.43 1.45 -5.49
C ASN A 69 2.47 0.64 -4.60
N ALA A 70 1.28 0.34 -5.11
CA ALA A 70 0.45 -0.72 -4.54
C ALA A 70 1.00 -2.08 -4.99
N ARG A 71 0.91 -3.08 -4.12
CA ARG A 71 1.35 -4.45 -4.39
C ARG A 71 0.24 -5.43 -4.09
N GLU A 72 0.31 -6.60 -4.72
CA GLU A 72 -0.63 -7.71 -4.47
C GLU A 72 -2.08 -7.20 -4.57
N VAL A 73 -2.39 -6.49 -5.65
CA VAL A 73 -3.71 -5.90 -5.85
C VAL A 73 -4.62 -7.00 -6.37
N TYR A 74 -5.61 -7.39 -5.59
CA TYR A 74 -6.65 -8.34 -5.96
C TYR A 74 -7.96 -7.61 -6.17
N VAL A 75 -8.67 -7.97 -7.23
CA VAL A 75 -10.04 -7.53 -7.46
C VAL A 75 -10.92 -8.76 -7.59
N SER A 76 -11.97 -8.83 -6.78
CA SER A 76 -12.91 -9.94 -6.80
C SER A 76 -14.32 -9.47 -7.13
N LEU A 77 -15.07 -10.37 -7.74
CA LEU A 77 -16.52 -10.25 -7.86
C LEU A 77 -17.19 -11.16 -6.85
N ASP A 78 -18.16 -10.60 -6.14
CA ASP A 78 -18.96 -11.28 -5.14
C ASP A 78 -20.42 -11.43 -5.59
N ASN A 79 -21.05 -12.49 -5.07
CA ASN A 79 -22.40 -12.91 -5.47
C ASN A 79 -22.51 -13.13 -6.99
N VAL A 80 -21.55 -13.80 -7.63
CA VAL A 80 -21.57 -13.98 -9.10
C VAL A 80 -22.57 -15.07 -9.52
N ALA A 81 -22.73 -16.14 -8.74
CA ALA A 81 -23.73 -17.17 -9.02
C ALA A 81 -25.14 -16.55 -9.05
N PRO A 82 -26.04 -16.92 -9.99
CA PRO A 82 -25.97 -18.08 -10.88
C PRO A 82 -25.24 -17.84 -12.22
N PHE A 83 -24.55 -16.72 -12.42
CA PHE A 83 -23.81 -16.46 -13.66
C PHE A 83 -22.52 -17.29 -13.71
N LYS A 84 -22.14 -17.70 -14.91
CA LYS A 84 -20.84 -18.37 -15.16
C LYS A 84 -19.84 -17.38 -15.71
N ILE A 85 -18.55 -17.59 -15.48
CA ILE A 85 -17.48 -16.76 -16.04
C ILE A 85 -16.96 -17.43 -17.31
N ILE A 86 -16.91 -16.68 -18.40
CA ILE A 86 -16.35 -17.14 -19.67
C ILE A 86 -14.87 -16.78 -19.71
N GLU A 87 -14.01 -17.79 -19.70
CA GLU A 87 -12.56 -17.63 -19.79
C GLU A 87 -11.99 -18.69 -20.74
N CYS A 88 -11.14 -18.24 -21.68
CA CYS A 88 -10.58 -19.06 -22.76
C CYS A 88 -11.60 -19.93 -23.52
N GLY A 89 -12.80 -19.39 -23.75
CA GLY A 89 -13.88 -20.07 -24.48
C GLY A 89 -14.69 -21.06 -23.63
N GLY A 90 -14.29 -21.34 -22.39
CA GLY A 90 -15.03 -22.21 -21.46
C GLY A 90 -15.88 -21.42 -20.48
N ALA A 91 -17.07 -21.93 -20.15
CA ALA A 91 -17.90 -21.41 -19.07
C ALA A 91 -17.52 -22.10 -17.75
N GLN A 92 -17.12 -21.31 -16.76
CA GLN A 92 -16.57 -21.75 -15.50
C GLN A 92 -17.46 -21.29 -14.34
N GLU A 93 -17.55 -22.10 -13.30
CA GLU A 93 -18.20 -21.66 -12.06
C GLU A 93 -17.32 -20.60 -11.37
N PRO A 94 -17.90 -19.49 -10.86
CA PRO A 94 -17.12 -18.38 -10.31
C PRO A 94 -16.14 -18.76 -9.20
N ASP A 95 -16.52 -19.72 -8.36
CA ASP A 95 -15.77 -20.18 -7.19
C ASP A 95 -14.75 -21.29 -7.50
N THR A 96 -14.66 -21.73 -8.77
CA THR A 96 -13.68 -22.75 -9.15
C THR A 96 -12.28 -22.13 -9.22
N PHE A 97 -11.29 -22.80 -8.64
CA PHE A 97 -9.88 -22.39 -8.70
C PHE A 97 -9.29 -22.60 -10.09
N ARG A 98 -8.45 -21.65 -10.52
CA ARG A 98 -7.61 -21.83 -11.71
C ARG A 98 -6.48 -22.80 -11.42
N THR A 99 -6.52 -23.95 -12.10
CA THR A 99 -5.49 -25.00 -11.98
C THR A 99 -4.20 -24.68 -12.73
N SER A 100 -4.25 -23.80 -13.73
CA SER A 100 -3.10 -23.26 -14.45
C SER A 100 -3.40 -21.84 -14.94
N ILE A 101 -2.36 -21.05 -15.25
CA ILE A 101 -2.53 -19.81 -16.01
C ILE A 101 -3.02 -20.21 -17.40
N PRO A 102 -4.20 -19.78 -17.81
CA PRO A 102 -4.70 -20.18 -19.11
C PRO A 102 -3.84 -19.56 -20.21
N ASN A 103 -3.44 -20.34 -21.23
CA ASN A 103 -2.63 -19.87 -22.37
C ASN A 103 -3.25 -18.69 -23.14
N CYS A 104 -4.51 -18.32 -22.86
CA CYS A 104 -5.17 -17.17 -23.45
C CYS A 104 -4.96 -15.85 -22.67
N ARG A 105 -4.15 -15.86 -21.61
CA ARG A 105 -3.76 -14.68 -20.82
C ARG A 105 -2.24 -14.47 -20.86
N GLY A 106 -1.83 -13.22 -20.69
CA GLY A 106 -0.42 -12.85 -20.56
C GLY A 106 0.19 -13.37 -19.25
N GLU A 107 1.51 -13.58 -19.25
CA GLU A 107 2.27 -14.22 -18.16
C GLU A 107 2.33 -13.39 -16.87
N GLU A 108 1.96 -12.10 -16.90
CA GLU A 108 2.14 -11.15 -15.79
C GLU A 108 1.02 -11.14 -14.73
N SER A 109 0.00 -12.01 -14.84
CA SER A 109 -1.13 -12.02 -13.90
C SER A 109 -0.86 -12.86 -12.65
N LEU A 110 -1.32 -12.40 -11.48
CA LEU A 110 -1.42 -13.23 -10.25
C LEU A 110 -2.62 -14.17 -10.26
N ASP A 111 -3.26 -14.41 -11.42
CA ASP A 111 -4.51 -15.16 -11.52
C ASP A 111 -4.35 -16.66 -11.18
N HIS A 112 -3.12 -17.18 -11.15
CA HIS A 112 -2.85 -18.56 -10.76
C HIS A 112 -3.26 -18.81 -9.30
N LYS A 113 -3.97 -19.91 -9.05
CA LYS A 113 -4.55 -20.26 -7.73
C LYS A 113 -5.63 -19.31 -7.21
N LEU A 114 -6.03 -18.31 -7.98
CA LEU A 114 -7.24 -17.53 -7.69
C LEU A 114 -8.47 -18.22 -8.30
N THR A 115 -9.64 -17.93 -7.74
CA THR A 115 -10.93 -18.36 -8.30
C THR A 115 -11.28 -17.56 -9.55
N PHE A 116 -12.15 -18.07 -10.43
CA PHE A 116 -12.51 -17.40 -11.69
C PHE A 116 -13.07 -15.97 -11.50
N ARG A 117 -13.70 -15.70 -10.35
CA ARG A 117 -14.22 -14.37 -9.96
C ARG A 117 -13.16 -13.38 -9.48
N GLN A 118 -11.93 -13.86 -9.26
CA GLN A 118 -10.81 -13.06 -8.78
C GLN A 118 -9.80 -12.80 -9.90
N ARG A 119 -9.14 -11.64 -9.81
CA ARG A 119 -8.00 -11.24 -10.64
C ARG A 119 -6.96 -10.59 -9.76
N GLY A 120 -5.68 -10.70 -10.12
CA GLY A 120 -4.63 -10.01 -9.38
C GLY A 120 -3.48 -9.50 -10.23
N VAL A 121 -2.87 -8.42 -9.76
CA VAL A 121 -1.60 -7.90 -10.30
C VAL A 121 -0.55 -7.76 -9.19
N PRO A 122 0.71 -8.12 -9.46
CA PRO A 122 1.75 -8.14 -8.44
C PRO A 122 2.14 -6.73 -7.98
N ARG A 123 2.09 -5.77 -8.91
CA ARG A 123 2.51 -4.40 -8.68
C ARG A 123 1.64 -3.46 -9.51
N PHE A 124 1.33 -2.31 -8.92
CA PHE A 124 0.56 -1.27 -9.54
C PHE A 124 1.21 0.09 -9.24
N LEU A 125 1.81 0.71 -10.25
CA LEU A 125 2.65 1.90 -10.14
C LEU A 125 1.83 3.16 -9.81
N PRO A 126 2.42 4.20 -9.21
CA PRO A 126 1.74 5.47 -8.99
C PRO A 126 1.16 6.05 -10.29
N GLY A 127 -0.13 6.41 -10.26
CA GLY A 127 -0.86 6.95 -11.40
C GLY A 127 -1.32 5.92 -12.44
N GLU A 128 -0.88 4.67 -12.33
CA GLU A 128 -1.29 3.59 -13.21
C GLU A 128 -2.79 3.32 -13.07
N GLU A 129 -3.41 2.97 -14.20
CA GLU A 129 -4.83 2.67 -14.30
C GLU A 129 -4.97 1.31 -14.99
N LEU A 130 -5.70 0.39 -14.37
CA LEU A 130 -5.87 -0.96 -14.86
C LEU A 130 -7.35 -1.34 -14.87
N GLU A 131 -7.77 -1.95 -15.97
CA GLU A 131 -9.11 -2.47 -16.14
C GLU A 131 -9.17 -3.97 -15.83
N PHE A 132 -9.93 -4.34 -14.81
CA PHE A 132 -10.24 -5.73 -14.49
C PHE A 132 -11.56 -6.10 -15.14
N PHE A 133 -11.50 -7.01 -16.11
CA PHE A 133 -12.64 -7.39 -16.92
C PHE A 133 -13.00 -8.88 -16.75
N TRP A 134 -14.32 -9.14 -16.68
CA TRP A 134 -14.92 -10.47 -16.73
C TRP A 134 -15.97 -10.52 -17.82
N ARG A 135 -15.94 -11.59 -18.62
CA ARG A 135 -17.08 -11.99 -19.43
C ARG A 135 -17.92 -12.96 -18.60
N ILE A 136 -19.21 -12.67 -18.45
CA ILE A 136 -20.16 -13.49 -17.68
C ILE A 136 -21.22 -14.05 -18.61
N ARG A 137 -21.73 -15.24 -18.34
CA ARG A 137 -22.85 -15.85 -19.06
C ARG A 137 -24.06 -15.89 -18.16
N ALA A 138 -25.17 -15.33 -18.63
CA ALA A 138 -26.45 -15.38 -17.94
C ALA A 138 -26.94 -16.83 -17.86
N PRO A 139 -27.67 -17.20 -16.78
CA PRO A 139 -28.34 -18.49 -16.72
C PRO A 139 -29.28 -18.65 -17.91
N THR A 140 -29.52 -19.90 -18.30
CA THR A 140 -30.45 -20.27 -19.37
C THR A 140 -31.89 -19.97 -18.98
N GLN A 141 -32.78 -19.92 -19.98
CA GLN A 141 -34.22 -19.71 -19.76
C GLN A 141 -34.80 -20.71 -18.75
N LYS A 142 -34.35 -21.97 -18.80
CA LYS A 142 -34.76 -23.04 -17.89
C LYS A 142 -34.33 -22.77 -16.45
N GLU A 143 -33.14 -22.20 -16.24
CA GLU A 143 -32.60 -21.91 -14.92
C GLU A 143 -33.31 -20.71 -14.26
N ILE A 144 -33.79 -19.73 -15.04
CA ILE A 144 -34.55 -18.58 -14.51
C ILE A 144 -36.07 -18.77 -14.47
N SER A 145 -36.60 -19.88 -15.01
CA SER A 145 -38.03 -20.24 -14.98
C SER A 145 -38.98 -19.13 -15.45
N ASP A 146 -38.64 -18.44 -16.55
CA ASP A 146 -39.42 -17.33 -17.15
C ASP A 146 -39.62 -16.09 -16.26
N ILE A 147 -38.88 -15.98 -15.15
CA ILE A 147 -38.94 -14.83 -14.23
C ILE A 147 -37.73 -13.92 -14.48
N SER A 148 -37.95 -12.61 -14.41
CA SER A 148 -36.85 -11.65 -14.48
C SER A 148 -35.95 -11.75 -13.25
N LEU A 149 -34.67 -11.98 -13.46
CA LEU A 149 -33.68 -12.10 -12.38
C LEU A 149 -32.97 -10.75 -12.19
N LYS A 150 -33.25 -10.06 -11.08
CA LYS A 150 -32.47 -8.89 -10.66
C LYS A 150 -31.40 -9.35 -9.68
N HIS A 151 -30.15 -9.23 -10.07
CA HIS A 151 -29.02 -9.80 -9.36
C HIS A 151 -27.99 -8.75 -8.97
N PRO A 152 -27.77 -8.48 -7.67
CA PRO A 152 -26.70 -7.59 -7.25
C PRO A 152 -25.34 -8.29 -7.42
N LEU A 153 -24.37 -7.60 -8.03
CA LEU A 153 -22.98 -8.04 -8.05
C LEU A 153 -22.19 -7.10 -7.16
N TYR A 154 -21.44 -7.66 -6.22
CA TYR A 154 -20.53 -6.88 -5.39
C TYR A 154 -19.12 -7.00 -5.95
N TYR A 155 -18.28 -6.05 -5.60
CA TYR A 155 -16.86 -6.17 -5.86
C TYR A 155 -16.07 -5.69 -4.66
N ASP A 156 -14.91 -6.28 -4.52
CA ASP A 156 -13.92 -5.97 -3.50
C ASP A 156 -12.55 -5.78 -4.15
N ILE A 157 -11.76 -4.89 -3.55
CA ILE A 157 -10.39 -4.63 -3.93
C ILE A 157 -9.54 -4.75 -2.67
N GLU A 158 -8.56 -5.64 -2.72
CA GLU A 158 -7.56 -5.81 -1.68
C GLU A 158 -6.19 -5.41 -2.21
N TYR A 159 -5.40 -4.71 -1.42
CA TYR A 159 -4.03 -4.35 -1.82
C TYR A 159 -3.16 -4.05 -0.61
N SER A 160 -1.88 -4.27 -0.81
CA SER A 160 -0.80 -3.89 0.10
C SER A 160 -0.30 -2.50 -0.28
N TYR A 161 -0.26 -1.57 0.68
CA TYR A 161 0.11 -0.18 0.43
C TYR A 161 1.18 0.33 1.40
N TRP A 162 2.01 1.22 0.88
CA TRP A 162 3.02 1.94 1.62
C TRP A 162 2.67 3.42 1.56
N THR A 163 2.65 4.08 2.70
CA THR A 163 2.53 5.54 2.75
C THR A 163 3.76 6.08 3.47
N ASN A 164 4.41 7.07 2.88
CA ASN A 164 5.55 7.76 3.45
C ASN A 164 5.21 9.23 3.73
N PHE A 165 5.77 9.77 4.80
CA PHE A 165 5.61 11.16 5.19
C PHE A 165 6.92 11.63 5.82
N HIS A 166 7.40 12.80 5.43
CA HIS A 166 8.57 13.42 6.05
C HIS A 166 8.15 14.63 6.88
N GLN A 167 8.77 14.78 8.05
CA GLN A 167 8.62 15.93 8.93
C GLN A 167 9.99 16.54 9.18
N ASN A 168 10.18 17.76 8.70
CA ASN A 168 11.32 18.57 9.09
C ASN A 168 10.97 19.29 10.39
N MET A 169 11.85 19.17 11.37
CA MET A 169 11.72 19.83 12.66
C MET A 169 12.87 20.80 12.86
N ILE A 170 12.54 22.03 13.24
CA ILE A 170 13.51 23.08 13.53
C ILE A 170 13.87 23.01 15.01
N PHE A 171 15.16 23.03 15.28
CA PHE A 171 15.72 23.08 16.62
C PHE A 171 16.47 24.39 16.77
N MET A 172 16.27 25.06 17.90
CA MET A 172 16.81 26.39 18.17
C MET A 172 17.46 26.40 19.55
N SER A 173 18.67 26.97 19.64
CA SER A 173 19.31 27.18 20.94
C SER A 173 18.54 28.22 21.76
N LEU A 174 18.56 28.09 23.09
CA LEU A 174 17.96 29.07 23.99
C LEU A 174 18.53 30.49 23.74
N ASP A 175 19.83 30.61 23.49
CA ASP A 175 20.47 31.90 23.22
C ASP A 175 19.92 32.55 21.94
N GLU A 176 19.66 31.77 20.89
CA GLU A 176 19.05 32.29 19.66
C GLU A 176 17.59 32.69 19.87
N GLN A 177 16.84 31.92 20.66
CA GLN A 177 15.47 32.29 21.04
C GLN A 177 15.46 33.65 21.76
N LEU A 178 16.37 33.84 22.72
CA LEU A 178 16.51 35.09 23.47
C LEU A 178 16.94 36.24 22.58
N ARG A 179 17.91 36.02 21.67
CA ARG A 179 18.34 37.04 20.69
C ARG A 179 17.17 37.48 19.80
N ARG A 180 16.39 36.54 19.26
CA ARG A 180 15.20 36.82 18.44
C ARG A 180 14.15 37.60 19.21
N GLN A 181 13.86 37.19 20.46
CA GLN A 181 12.94 37.92 21.33
C GLN A 181 13.38 39.37 21.56
N GLN A 182 14.67 39.60 21.83
CA GLN A 182 15.22 40.95 22.01
C GLN A 182 15.16 41.77 20.72
N ALA A 183 15.40 41.14 19.57
CA ALA A 183 15.31 41.74 18.25
C ALA A 183 13.86 41.92 17.74
N LYS A 184 12.86 41.42 18.48
CA LYS A 184 11.44 41.35 18.07
C LYS A 184 11.24 40.58 16.76
N GLU A 185 12.07 39.57 16.52
CA GLU A 185 11.93 38.62 15.42
C GLU A 185 10.95 37.50 15.80
N ASP A 186 10.37 36.86 14.78
CA ASP A 186 9.51 35.69 15.02
C ASP A 186 10.34 34.51 15.56
N ILE A 187 9.83 33.91 16.64
CA ILE A 187 10.38 32.72 17.28
C ILE A 187 9.67 31.45 16.84
N TYR A 188 8.47 31.55 16.26
CA TYR A 188 7.66 30.41 15.82
C TYR A 188 8.03 30.02 14.40
N ILE A 189 9.19 29.40 14.25
CA ILE A 189 9.63 28.84 12.99
C ILE A 189 9.26 27.36 12.94
N SER A 190 8.43 26.97 11.99
CA SER A 190 8.05 25.57 11.76
C SER A 190 8.77 25.00 10.54
N GLY A 191 9.29 23.78 10.67
CA GLY A 191 9.80 23.03 9.53
C GLY A 191 8.68 22.54 8.61
N ALA A 192 9.03 22.25 7.36
CA ALA A 192 8.11 21.72 6.37
C ALA A 192 7.70 20.28 6.73
N SER A 193 6.44 19.94 6.48
CA SER A 193 5.94 18.56 6.57
C SER A 193 5.33 18.18 5.23
N GLY A 194 5.64 16.99 4.76
CA GLY A 194 5.05 16.43 3.54
C GLY A 194 3.61 15.96 3.77
N MET A 195 3.02 15.29 2.80
CA MET A 195 1.85 14.42 3.00
C MET A 195 2.01 13.23 2.07
N GLY A 196 2.00 12.02 2.61
CA GLY A 196 1.88 10.82 1.79
C GLY A 196 0.45 10.65 1.29
N ALA A 197 0.29 10.14 0.07
CA ALA A 197 -1.02 9.63 -0.36
C ALA A 197 -1.24 8.23 0.20
N GLY A 198 -2.51 7.90 0.44
CA GLY A 198 -2.93 6.65 1.07
C GLY A 198 -4.11 6.84 1.99
N GLU A 199 -4.75 5.73 2.33
CA GLU A 199 -5.94 5.68 3.18
C GLU A 199 -5.60 6.00 4.62
N ILE A 200 -4.40 5.62 5.07
CA ILE A 200 -3.89 5.97 6.39
C ILE A 200 -3.09 7.27 6.28
N ARG A 201 -3.63 8.32 6.87
CA ARG A 201 -3.02 9.64 6.91
C ARG A 201 -2.26 9.87 8.19
N LEU A 202 -1.05 10.39 8.03
CA LEU A 202 -0.18 10.82 9.10
C LEU A 202 -0.06 12.34 9.08
N SER A 203 -0.19 12.97 10.24
CA SER A 203 0.13 14.39 10.40
C SER A 203 0.98 14.59 11.65
N GLY A 204 2.17 15.16 11.45
CA GLY A 204 3.08 15.52 12.54
C GLY A 204 2.54 16.72 13.33
N ARG A 205 2.52 16.60 14.64
CA ARG A 205 2.22 17.68 15.58
C ARG A 205 3.34 17.78 16.60
N THR A 206 4.31 18.65 16.33
CA THR A 206 5.33 18.99 17.32
C THR A 206 5.36 20.50 17.48
N THR A 207 5.44 20.98 18.73
CA THR A 207 5.68 22.39 19.02
C THR A 207 7.05 22.76 18.46
N GLN A 208 7.09 23.73 17.55
CA GLN A 208 8.32 24.15 16.89
C GLN A 208 8.58 25.65 17.10
N PRO A 209 9.85 26.07 17.16
CA PRO A 209 11.05 25.22 17.17
C PRO A 209 11.19 24.45 18.49
N VAL A 210 11.88 23.31 18.44
CA VAL A 210 12.30 22.60 19.66
C VAL A 210 13.45 23.37 20.27
N ILE A 211 13.22 23.92 21.47
CA ILE A 211 14.24 24.71 22.18
C ILE A 211 15.18 23.75 22.91
N TYR A 212 16.47 23.83 22.61
CA TYR A 212 17.51 23.14 23.37
C TYR A 212 18.35 24.15 24.16
N GLN A 213 18.73 23.75 25.37
CA GLN A 213 19.62 24.54 26.22
C GLN A 213 20.93 23.78 26.40
N PHE A 214 22.05 24.49 26.30
CA PHE A 214 23.33 23.96 26.77
C PHE A 214 23.33 24.04 28.30
N SER A 215 22.77 23.04 28.99
CA SER A 215 22.96 22.96 30.45
C SER A 215 24.44 22.80 30.74
N TYR A 216 24.97 23.70 31.56
CA TYR A 216 26.21 23.48 32.27
C TYR A 216 25.88 22.49 33.39
N PRO A 217 26.46 21.28 33.42
CA PRO A 217 26.25 20.38 34.55
C PRO A 217 26.89 21.01 35.79
N GLN A 218 26.07 21.62 36.64
CA GLN A 218 26.39 21.78 38.05
C GLN A 218 25.70 20.65 38.82
N GLY A 219 26.30 19.46 38.75
CA GLY A 219 25.83 18.25 39.42
C GLY A 219 25.73 17.03 38.51
N GLU A 220 25.80 15.83 39.09
CA GLU A 220 25.71 14.51 38.44
C GLU A 220 24.34 14.19 37.81
N GLN A 221 23.47 15.18 37.60
CA GLN A 221 22.19 14.98 36.92
C GLN A 221 22.37 15.32 35.44
N GLU A 222 22.31 14.30 34.61
CA GLU A 222 22.21 14.47 33.17
C GLU A 222 20.95 15.30 32.86
N PRO A 223 21.05 16.31 32.00
CA PRO A 223 19.90 17.12 31.66
C PRO A 223 18.88 16.31 30.85
N GLU A 224 17.67 16.17 31.38
CA GLU A 224 16.54 15.54 30.70
C GLU A 224 15.97 16.45 29.61
N TYR A 225 16.63 16.54 28.45
CA TYR A 225 16.06 17.22 27.29
C TYR A 225 15.22 16.27 26.44
N ASN A 226 13.99 16.06 26.89
CA ASN A 226 13.02 15.24 26.18
C ASN A 226 12.10 16.14 25.36
N PHE A 227 12.08 15.97 24.05
CA PHE A 227 10.97 16.42 23.21
C PHE A 227 10.15 15.21 22.79
N ALA A 228 8.88 15.41 22.48
CA ALA A 228 8.04 14.36 21.95
C ALA A 228 7.63 14.70 20.53
N VAL A 229 7.87 13.77 19.61
CA VAL A 229 7.22 13.83 18.30
C VAL A 229 5.88 13.14 18.42
N ARG A 230 4.82 13.83 18.01
CA ARG A 230 3.47 13.27 17.95
C ARG A 230 3.02 13.17 16.52
N TYR A 231 2.45 12.03 16.17
CA TYR A 231 1.79 11.81 14.88
C TYR A 231 0.33 11.49 15.11
N ASP A 232 -0.56 12.31 14.55
CA ASP A 232 -1.97 11.97 14.48
C ASP A 232 -2.21 11.12 13.23
N VAL A 233 -2.75 9.93 13.45
CA VAL A 233 -3.00 8.92 12.44
C VAL A 233 -4.51 8.84 12.21
N LYS A 234 -4.95 8.92 10.96
CA LYS A 234 -6.38 8.89 10.61
C LYS A 234 -6.66 8.00 9.40
N ASN A 235 -7.68 7.15 9.49
CA ASN A 235 -8.24 6.47 8.33
C ASN A 235 -9.11 7.47 7.54
N MET A 236 -8.63 7.87 6.37
CA MET A 236 -9.33 8.74 5.43
C MET A 236 -9.87 7.99 4.21
N GLY A 237 -9.55 6.70 4.08
CA GLY A 237 -10.06 5.86 3.00
C GLY A 237 -11.53 5.49 3.18
N SER A 238 -12.15 5.02 2.10
CA SER A 238 -13.54 4.56 2.09
C SER A 238 -13.72 3.11 2.56
N GLY A 239 -12.64 2.47 3.03
CA GLY A 239 -12.59 1.06 3.38
C GLY A 239 -12.00 0.82 4.76
N TYR A 240 -11.36 -0.34 4.95
CA TYR A 240 -10.76 -0.72 6.23
C TYR A 240 -9.49 -1.54 6.06
N PRO A 241 -8.56 -1.50 7.04
CA PRO A 241 -7.37 -2.34 7.00
C PRO A 241 -7.73 -3.81 7.21
N LEU A 242 -7.15 -4.69 6.39
CA LEU A 242 -7.24 -6.14 6.52
C LEU A 242 -6.14 -6.72 7.41
N SER A 243 -5.01 -6.02 7.55
CA SER A 243 -3.89 -6.43 8.39
C SER A 243 -3.65 -5.41 9.50
N ASP A 244 -2.85 -5.82 10.49
CA ASP A 244 -2.22 -4.88 11.40
C ASP A 244 -1.44 -3.83 10.60
N ILE A 245 -1.39 -2.62 11.14
CA ILE A 245 -0.72 -1.48 10.53
C ILE A 245 0.64 -1.36 11.18
N VAL A 246 1.69 -1.35 10.36
CA VAL A 246 3.06 -1.19 10.83
C VAL A 246 3.52 0.23 10.57
N PHE A 247 3.90 0.94 11.64
CA PHE A 247 4.55 2.24 11.57
C PHE A 247 6.05 2.08 11.74
N ILE A 248 6.80 2.77 10.90
CA ILE A 248 8.26 2.74 10.91
C ILE A 248 8.73 4.18 10.88
N ILE A 249 9.57 4.55 11.84
CA ILE A 249 10.05 5.92 11.97
C ILE A 249 11.55 5.88 11.90
N VAL A 250 12.06 6.51 10.86
CA VAL A 250 13.47 6.73 10.64
C VAL A 250 13.80 8.12 11.12
N TYR A 251 14.69 8.20 12.10
CA TYR A 251 15.05 9.43 12.76
C TYR A 251 16.58 9.58 12.80
N PRO A 252 17.11 10.81 12.90
CA PRO A 252 18.54 11.05 12.76
C PRO A 252 19.37 10.38 13.85
N ASN A 253 20.63 10.03 13.53
CA ASN A 253 21.54 9.35 14.45
C ASN A 253 21.94 10.24 15.65
N GLU A 254 21.84 11.54 15.45
CA GLU A 254 22.03 12.61 16.43
C GLU A 254 20.96 12.64 17.53
N MET A 255 19.96 11.77 17.43
CA MET A 255 18.89 11.63 18.40
C MET A 255 18.95 10.25 19.07
N GLN A 256 18.39 10.14 20.25
CA GLN A 256 18.22 8.89 20.98
C GLN A 256 16.82 8.82 21.58
N ASN A 257 16.29 7.61 21.67
CA ASN A 257 15.04 7.35 22.39
C ASN A 257 15.27 7.39 23.89
N THR A 258 14.24 7.71 24.66
CA THR A 258 14.28 7.53 26.12
C THR A 258 14.22 6.03 26.47
N PRO A 259 14.85 5.59 27.58
CA PRO A 259 14.97 4.17 27.95
C PRO A 259 13.65 3.37 27.97
N ASP A 260 12.51 4.03 28.23
CA ASP A 260 11.23 3.36 28.43
C ASP A 260 10.32 3.34 27.19
N ILE A 261 10.86 3.60 25.98
CA ILE A 261 10.03 3.75 24.78
C ILE A 261 9.28 2.46 24.40
N THR A 262 9.88 1.31 24.67
CA THR A 262 9.28 -0.01 24.39
C THR A 262 8.17 -0.35 25.38
N GLU A 263 8.43 -0.22 26.68
CA GLU A 263 7.48 -0.61 27.72
C GLU A 263 6.30 0.37 27.81
N THR A 264 6.58 1.68 27.73
CA THR A 264 5.56 2.71 27.92
C THR A 264 4.77 2.99 26.65
N TYR A 265 5.43 2.97 25.48
CA TYR A 265 4.81 3.42 24.23
C TYR A 265 4.72 2.31 23.18
N GLY A 266 5.26 1.12 23.42
CA GLY A 266 5.18 -0.02 22.50
C GLY A 266 6.00 0.17 21.22
N TRP A 267 7.06 0.97 21.26
CA TRP A 267 7.99 1.16 20.14
C TRP A 267 9.19 0.23 20.25
N TYR A 268 9.66 -0.26 19.12
CA TYR A 268 10.82 -1.15 19.04
C TYR A 268 11.94 -0.46 18.28
N GLU A 269 13.04 -0.21 18.95
CA GLU A 269 14.25 0.26 18.29
C GLU A 269 14.95 -0.89 17.57
N LEU A 270 15.29 -0.66 16.30
CA LEU A 270 16.11 -1.58 15.53
C LEU A 270 17.57 -1.14 15.66
N ASN A 271 18.41 -2.03 16.18
CA ASN A 271 19.84 -1.77 16.35
C ASN A 271 20.52 -1.52 15.00
N GLU A 272 21.38 -0.49 14.95
CA GLU A 272 22.20 -0.15 13.78
C GLU A 272 23.12 -1.31 13.39
N GLY A 273 23.27 -1.55 12.08
CA GLY A 273 24.18 -2.57 11.52
C GLY A 273 23.53 -3.86 11.03
N TYR A 274 22.21 -4.01 11.09
CA TYR A 274 21.50 -5.18 10.58
C TYR A 274 20.73 -4.86 9.28
N ASP A 275 21.33 -5.20 8.13
CA ASP A 275 20.60 -5.39 6.86
C ASP A 275 19.83 -6.73 6.94
N GLY A 276 18.66 -6.69 7.58
CA GLY A 276 17.85 -7.87 7.88
C GLY A 276 16.43 -7.82 7.31
N THR A 277 15.83 -8.99 7.11
CA THR A 277 14.38 -9.10 6.89
C THR A 277 13.69 -9.18 8.25
N TYR A 278 12.86 -8.19 8.57
CA TYR A 278 12.02 -8.26 9.76
C TYR A 278 10.74 -9.01 9.41
N GLN A 279 10.39 -10.02 10.20
CA GLN A 279 9.11 -10.71 10.08
C GLN A 279 8.26 -10.37 11.30
N ILE A 280 7.25 -9.53 11.08
CA ILE A 280 6.23 -9.22 12.08
C ILE A 280 5.16 -10.30 11.93
N ILE A 281 5.12 -11.25 12.85
CA ILE A 281 4.10 -12.29 12.86
C ILE A 281 2.99 -11.89 13.83
N SER A 282 1.74 -12.14 13.44
CA SER A 282 0.63 -12.00 14.38
C SER A 282 0.84 -12.86 15.64
N LYS A 283 0.35 -12.37 16.78
CA LYS A 283 0.46 -12.96 18.12
C LYS A 283 0.18 -14.47 18.20
N ALA A 284 -0.61 -15.01 17.28
CA ALA A 284 -1.08 -16.39 17.27
C ALA A 284 0.01 -17.45 16.93
N MET A 285 1.13 -17.07 16.31
CA MET A 285 2.15 -18.03 15.88
C MET A 285 3.41 -18.08 16.76
N ALA A 286 3.60 -17.12 17.66
CA ALA A 286 4.75 -17.08 18.58
C ALA A 286 4.80 -18.27 19.56
N SER A 287 3.73 -19.08 19.62
CA SER A 287 3.61 -20.23 20.50
C SER A 287 3.90 -21.60 19.86
N GLY A 288 4.23 -21.72 18.57
CA GLY A 288 4.46 -23.09 18.05
C GLY A 288 4.87 -23.38 16.61
N ALA A 289 5.12 -22.39 15.73
CA ALA A 289 5.57 -22.70 14.36
C ALA A 289 7.09 -22.53 14.22
N GLY A 290 7.75 -23.49 13.56
CA GLY A 290 9.21 -23.55 13.41
C GLY A 290 9.79 -22.32 12.74
N THR A 291 10.56 -21.55 13.50
CA THR A 291 11.33 -20.39 13.04
C THR A 291 12.80 -20.75 12.90
N GLU A 292 13.11 -21.73 12.04
CA GLU A 292 14.52 -22.02 11.74
C GLU A 292 15.13 -20.81 11.02
N GLY A 293 16.16 -20.19 11.63
CA GLY A 293 16.84 -19.00 11.08
C GLY A 293 16.26 -17.65 11.51
N CYS A 294 15.21 -17.62 12.34
CA CYS A 294 14.74 -16.37 12.95
C CYS A 294 14.92 -16.39 14.47
N THR A 295 15.45 -15.30 15.01
CA THR A 295 15.50 -15.02 16.44
C THR A 295 14.24 -14.28 16.86
N VAL A 296 13.61 -14.72 17.94
CA VAL A 296 12.43 -14.04 18.51
C VAL A 296 12.91 -12.76 19.19
N VAL A 297 12.46 -11.60 18.69
CA VAL A 297 12.74 -10.29 19.31
C VAL A 297 11.73 -10.00 20.42
N ASP A 298 10.46 -10.35 20.20
CA ASP A 298 9.41 -10.23 21.22
C ASP A 298 8.35 -11.33 21.00
N LYS A 299 8.25 -12.26 21.96
CA LYS A 299 7.35 -13.42 21.89
C LYS A 299 5.90 -13.05 22.13
N ASP A 300 5.64 -12.04 22.96
CA ASP A 300 4.28 -11.64 23.31
C ASP A 300 3.61 -10.85 22.20
N LYS A 301 4.38 -10.32 21.25
CA LYS A 301 3.88 -9.52 20.11
C LYS A 301 4.25 -10.09 18.74
N GLY A 302 4.88 -11.27 18.70
CA GLY A 302 5.18 -12.01 17.47
C GLY A 302 6.24 -11.37 16.57
N ILE A 303 7.14 -10.55 17.13
CA ILE A 303 8.22 -9.92 16.35
C ILE A 303 9.39 -10.90 16.25
N LEU A 304 9.72 -11.27 15.02
CA LEU A 304 10.88 -12.11 14.72
C LEU A 304 11.90 -11.33 13.86
N ASN A 305 13.16 -11.52 14.19
CA ASN A 305 14.29 -11.11 13.37
C ASN A 305 14.79 -12.32 12.60
N CYS A 306 14.67 -12.32 11.28
CA CYS A 306 15.10 -13.44 10.45
C CYS A 306 16.47 -13.13 9.84
N GLU A 307 17.49 -13.92 10.21
CA GLU A 307 18.77 -13.88 9.51
C GLU A 307 18.58 -14.49 8.13
N CYS A 308 19.03 -13.79 7.09
CA CYS A 308 19.06 -14.33 5.74
C CYS A 308 20.06 -15.50 5.69
N ARG A 309 19.57 -16.74 5.87
CA ARG A 309 20.34 -17.90 5.45
C ARG A 309 20.33 -17.97 3.92
N THR A 310 21.48 -17.72 3.32
CA THR A 310 21.76 -18.15 1.95
C THR A 310 21.70 -19.67 1.91
N GLY A 311 20.63 -20.22 1.35
CA GLY A 311 20.46 -21.66 1.16
C GLY A 311 19.02 -22.11 1.32
N ILE A 312 18.17 -21.84 0.33
CA ILE A 312 16.94 -22.59 0.16
C ILE A 312 17.29 -23.76 -0.77
N PHE A 313 17.27 -24.97 -0.24
CA PHE A 313 17.28 -26.17 -1.06
C PHE A 313 15.88 -26.33 -1.66
N ASP A 314 15.79 -26.42 -2.98
CA ASP A 314 14.54 -26.88 -3.58
C ASP A 314 14.28 -28.35 -3.18
N ARG A 315 13.07 -28.86 -3.42
CA ARG A 315 12.73 -30.27 -3.12
C ARG A 315 13.59 -31.29 -3.91
N THR A 316 14.41 -30.85 -4.86
CA THR A 316 15.32 -31.69 -5.64
C THR A 316 16.79 -31.61 -5.19
N GLY A 317 17.09 -30.82 -4.13
CA GLY A 317 18.43 -30.71 -3.55
C GLY A 317 19.38 -29.84 -4.36
N THR A 318 18.87 -29.04 -5.31
CA THR A 318 19.69 -28.06 -6.04
C THR A 318 19.72 -26.74 -5.30
N GLU A 319 20.93 -26.24 -5.09
CA GLU A 319 21.23 -24.99 -4.39
C GLU A 319 20.94 -23.82 -5.33
N GLU A 320 19.78 -23.18 -5.18
CA GLU A 320 19.47 -21.96 -5.93
C GLU A 320 20.10 -20.78 -5.19
N THR A 321 21.13 -20.18 -5.79
CA THR A 321 21.80 -18.99 -5.24
C THR A 321 20.92 -17.77 -5.47
N VAL A 322 19.96 -17.54 -4.57
CA VAL A 322 19.22 -16.28 -4.54
C VAL A 322 20.17 -15.20 -3.99
N ARG A 323 20.72 -14.36 -4.88
CA ARG A 323 21.50 -13.17 -4.49
C ARG A 323 20.57 -12.16 -3.84
N CYS A 324 20.91 -11.75 -2.61
CA CYS A 324 20.12 -10.82 -1.80
C CYS A 324 20.34 -9.34 -2.15
N ASP A 325 21.20 -9.03 -3.13
CA ASP A 325 21.83 -7.71 -3.26
C ASP A 325 20.99 -6.64 -3.98
N ASP A 326 19.85 -6.98 -4.61
CA ASP A 326 19.16 -6.03 -5.51
C ASP A 326 17.71 -5.68 -5.11
N TRP A 327 17.24 -5.99 -3.90
CA TRP A 327 15.82 -5.82 -3.54
C TRP A 327 15.60 -4.64 -2.58
N ALA A 328 15.15 -3.51 -3.14
CA ALA A 328 14.55 -2.42 -2.38
C ALA A 328 13.32 -2.94 -1.62
N ALA A 329 13.20 -2.53 -0.34
CA ALA A 329 12.12 -2.82 0.61
C ALA A 329 10.95 -3.65 0.03
N GLN A 330 10.98 -4.96 0.26
CA GLN A 330 9.94 -5.88 -0.19
C GLN A 330 9.06 -6.28 0.99
N MET A 331 7.77 -6.06 0.81
CA MET A 331 6.75 -6.61 1.67
C MET A 331 6.33 -7.97 1.12
N VAL A 332 6.27 -8.99 1.97
CA VAL A 332 5.64 -10.26 1.64
C VAL A 332 4.60 -10.52 2.71
N PHE A 333 3.33 -10.51 2.31
CA PHE A 333 2.27 -11.06 3.12
C PHE A 333 2.20 -12.55 2.76
N ASP A 334 2.59 -13.42 3.69
CA ASP A 334 2.25 -14.82 3.54
C ASP A 334 0.74 -14.97 3.79
N ASP A 335 0.08 -15.89 3.10
CA ASP A 335 -1.38 -16.09 3.12
C ASP A 335 -1.92 -16.36 4.55
N GLU A 336 -1.03 -16.54 5.53
CA GLU A 336 -1.31 -16.71 6.95
C GLU A 336 -0.55 -15.69 7.83
N THR A 337 -1.07 -14.46 7.94
CA THR A 337 -0.90 -13.55 9.10
C THR A 337 0.47 -12.89 9.38
N ALA A 338 1.48 -13.07 8.52
CA ALA A 338 2.80 -12.45 8.74
C ALA A 338 3.10 -11.34 7.72
N THR A 339 3.51 -10.18 8.23
CA THR A 339 4.00 -9.04 7.46
C THR A 339 5.52 -9.06 7.48
N ARG A 340 6.17 -9.38 6.35
CA ARG A 340 7.62 -9.19 6.20
C ARG A 340 7.92 -7.78 5.74
N ILE A 341 8.87 -7.10 6.36
CA ILE A 341 9.33 -5.76 5.96
C ILE A 341 10.86 -5.79 5.90
N ARG A 342 11.42 -5.43 4.76
CA ARG A 342 12.86 -5.18 4.60
C ARG A 342 13.13 -3.68 4.63
N LEU A 343 14.05 -3.24 5.48
CA LEU A 343 14.37 -1.82 5.71
C LEU A 343 15.77 -1.46 5.20
N ASN A 344 16.15 -2.08 4.09
CA ASN A 344 17.44 -1.83 3.44
C ASN A 344 17.48 -0.38 2.92
N ASN A 345 18.64 0.27 3.04
CA ASN A 345 18.92 1.61 2.50
C ASN A 345 18.18 2.79 3.18
N LEU A 346 17.58 2.60 4.36
CA LEU A 346 17.07 3.71 5.16
C LEU A 346 18.17 4.20 6.12
N GLU A 347 18.73 5.37 5.84
CA GLU A 347 19.73 6.03 6.68
C GLU A 347 19.08 6.59 7.95
N GLY A 348 19.65 6.26 9.11
CA GLY A 348 19.15 6.67 10.43
C GLY A 348 18.76 5.52 11.34
N LYS A 349 18.49 5.86 12.60
CA LYS A 349 17.90 4.97 13.60
C LYS A 349 16.44 4.72 13.30
N LYS A 350 15.94 3.53 13.66
CA LYS A 350 14.61 3.06 13.25
C LYS A 350 13.80 2.63 14.46
N LEU A 351 12.57 3.12 14.53
CA LEU A 351 11.55 2.70 15.48
C LEU A 351 10.40 2.01 14.75
N ILE A 352 9.93 0.88 15.27
CA ILE A 352 8.76 0.16 14.74
C ILE A 352 7.65 0.12 15.78
N LYS A 353 6.42 0.35 15.35
CA LYS A 353 5.21 0.10 16.14
C LYS A 353 4.17 -0.62 15.31
N VAL A 354 3.62 -1.69 15.87
CA VAL A 354 2.53 -2.45 15.27
C VAL A 354 1.23 -2.05 15.96
N ILE A 355 0.24 -1.67 15.17
CA ILE A 355 -1.09 -1.32 15.63
C ILE A 355 -2.05 -2.40 15.15
N ASN A 356 -2.79 -2.99 16.10
CA ASN A 356 -3.78 -3.99 15.74
C ASN A 356 -4.87 -3.35 14.86
N ARG A 357 -5.29 -4.06 13.82
CA ARG A 357 -6.34 -3.55 12.91
C ARG A 357 -7.66 -3.25 13.63
N ASP A 358 -8.00 -4.03 14.66
CA ASP A 358 -9.23 -3.90 15.42
C ASP A 358 -9.19 -2.69 16.37
N ASP A 359 -7.98 -2.27 16.77
CA ASP A 359 -7.76 -1.05 17.56
C ASP A 359 -7.81 0.22 16.69
N PHE A 360 -7.81 0.08 15.36
CA PHE A 360 -7.86 1.21 14.43
C PHE A 360 -9.29 1.68 14.17
N LEU A 361 -9.90 2.28 15.19
CA LEU A 361 -11.31 2.68 15.17
C LEU A 361 -11.63 3.89 14.28
N LYS A 362 -10.65 4.76 13.98
CA LYS A 362 -10.67 5.83 12.94
C LYS A 362 -9.49 6.79 13.07
N GLU A 363 -9.14 7.17 14.28
CA GLU A 363 -8.10 8.15 14.57
C GLU A 363 -7.42 7.83 15.89
N PHE A 364 -6.09 7.95 15.94
CA PHE A 364 -5.31 7.85 17.16
C PHE A 364 -4.04 8.68 17.05
N SER A 365 -3.37 8.90 18.18
CA SER A 365 -2.10 9.63 18.21
C SER A 365 -1.00 8.70 18.67
N ILE A 366 0.15 8.79 18.01
CA ILE A 366 1.37 8.12 18.42
C ILE A 366 2.35 9.15 18.97
N TYR A 367 3.02 8.79 20.06
CA TYR A 367 3.97 9.64 20.77
C TYR A 367 5.34 8.96 20.82
N ILE A 368 6.39 9.75 20.64
CA ILE A 368 7.78 9.29 20.59
C ILE A 368 8.62 10.27 21.38
N PRO A 369 8.97 9.95 22.63
CA PRO A 369 9.94 10.71 23.40
C PRO A 369 11.34 10.51 22.81
N LEU A 370 11.99 11.62 22.47
CA LEU A 370 13.32 11.69 21.88
C LEU A 370 14.17 12.74 22.59
N GLN A 371 15.48 12.55 22.50
CA GLN A 371 16.49 13.45 23.03
C GLN A 371 17.63 13.61 22.02
N ILE A 372 18.25 14.81 21.95
CA ILE A 372 19.48 15.02 21.19
C ILE A 372 20.65 14.36 21.94
N THR A 373 21.51 13.63 21.25
CA THR A 373 22.69 12.99 21.87
C THR A 373 23.65 14.03 22.45
N ALA A 374 24.39 13.64 23.49
CA ALA A 374 25.38 14.52 24.13
C ALA A 374 26.48 14.99 23.14
N ASP A 375 26.87 14.11 22.22
CA ASP A 375 27.88 14.40 21.19
C ASP A 375 27.37 15.45 20.21
N GLU A 376 26.13 15.32 19.72
CA GLU A 376 25.56 16.33 18.83
C GLU A 376 25.38 17.67 19.55
N MET A 377 24.89 17.65 20.80
CA MET A 377 24.78 18.86 21.60
C MET A 377 26.13 19.58 21.75
N THR A 378 27.20 18.81 21.97
CA THR A 378 28.57 19.34 22.05
C THR A 378 29.02 19.90 20.70
N SER A 379 28.70 19.22 19.60
CA SER A 379 28.99 19.68 18.23
C SER A 379 28.29 21.01 17.91
N LEU A 380 26.97 21.10 18.14
CA LEU A 380 26.18 22.32 17.93
C LEU A 380 26.74 23.50 18.73
N LYS A 381 27.15 23.25 19.97
CA LYS A 381 27.78 24.25 20.85
C LYS A 381 29.11 24.74 20.30
N ASN A 382 30.03 23.81 20.02
CA ASN A 382 31.41 24.14 19.64
C ASN A 382 31.48 24.86 18.29
N ASN A 383 30.52 24.57 17.41
CA ASN A 383 30.42 25.21 16.11
C ASN A 383 29.52 26.46 16.10
N ASN A 384 28.98 26.85 17.26
CA ASN A 384 28.07 27.98 17.41
C ASN A 384 26.90 27.93 16.40
N ILE A 385 26.26 26.75 16.28
CA ILE A 385 25.11 26.52 15.40
C ILE A 385 23.84 26.88 16.20
N PRO A 386 23.17 28.01 15.91
CA PRO A 386 22.02 28.46 16.68
C PRO A 386 20.70 27.81 16.24
N LEU A 387 20.67 27.29 15.02
CA LEU A 387 19.51 26.71 14.35
C LEU A 387 19.95 25.50 13.53
N THR A 388 19.23 24.41 13.68
CA THR A 388 19.42 23.20 12.86
C THR A 388 18.07 22.58 12.49
N VAL A 389 18.07 21.77 11.44
CA VAL A 389 16.87 21.09 10.94
C VAL A 389 17.14 19.60 10.91
N TYR A 390 16.28 18.84 11.56
CA TYR A 390 16.30 17.39 11.54
C TYR A 390 15.09 16.86 10.78
N THR A 391 15.32 15.84 9.95
CA THR A 391 14.29 15.21 9.14
C THR A 391 13.89 13.87 9.74
N PHE A 392 12.60 13.70 9.99
CA PHE A 392 11.99 12.44 10.41
C PHE A 392 11.23 11.86 9.24
N ASN A 393 11.48 10.60 8.89
CA ASN A 393 10.73 9.89 7.87
C ASN A 393 9.82 8.86 8.55
N VAL A 394 8.53 8.94 8.30
CA VAL A 394 7.52 8.02 8.81
C VAL A 394 6.97 7.23 7.65
N TYR A 395 6.94 5.92 7.82
CA TYR A 395 6.32 4.98 6.90
C TYR A 395 5.19 4.28 7.63
N SER A 396 4.07 4.09 6.94
CA SER A 396 2.99 3.21 7.38
C SER A 396 2.77 2.14 6.33
N VAL A 397 2.63 0.91 6.78
CA VAL A 397 2.51 -0.24 5.91
C VAL A 397 1.32 -1.09 6.33
N TYR A 398 0.44 -1.39 5.38
CA TYR A 398 -0.86 -2.01 5.65
C TYR A 398 -1.43 -2.71 4.42
N ARG A 399 -2.27 -3.72 4.65
CA ARG A 399 -3.19 -4.26 3.64
C ARG A 399 -4.56 -3.63 3.83
N TYR A 400 -5.20 -3.19 2.75
CA TYR A 400 -6.46 -2.45 2.77
C TYR A 400 -7.52 -3.10 1.90
N PHE A 401 -8.78 -2.89 2.25
CA PHE A 401 -9.95 -3.41 1.54
C PHE A 401 -10.92 -2.30 1.16
N ILE A 402 -11.42 -2.33 -0.08
CA ILE A 402 -12.46 -1.43 -0.59
C ILE A 402 -13.60 -2.27 -1.16
N GLU A 403 -14.84 -1.98 -0.76
CA GLU A 403 -16.04 -2.60 -1.35
C GLU A 403 -16.83 -1.65 -2.26
N GLY A 404 -17.56 -2.24 -3.20
CA GLY A 404 -18.59 -1.55 -3.96
C GLY A 404 -19.63 -2.49 -4.54
N LYS A 405 -20.63 -1.91 -5.21
CA LYS A 405 -21.81 -2.65 -5.68
C LYS A 405 -22.25 -2.23 -7.07
N ASN A 406 -22.61 -3.24 -7.86
CA ASN A 406 -23.31 -3.18 -9.13
C ASN A 406 -24.60 -4.01 -9.11
N ASN A 407 -25.44 -3.85 -10.14
CA ASN A 407 -26.64 -4.67 -10.33
C ASN A 407 -26.76 -5.06 -11.80
N ILE A 408 -27.13 -6.32 -12.07
CA ILE A 408 -27.44 -6.86 -13.39
C ILE A 408 -28.90 -7.31 -13.39
N ILE A 409 -29.60 -7.09 -14.50
CA ILE A 409 -30.97 -7.58 -14.70
C ILE A 409 -30.97 -8.55 -15.88
N VAL A 410 -31.57 -9.74 -15.71
CA VAL A 410 -31.81 -10.69 -16.79
C VAL A 410 -33.30 -10.74 -17.10
N TYR A 411 -33.68 -10.48 -18.34
CA TYR A 411 -35.07 -10.55 -18.77
C TYR A 411 -35.35 -11.89 -19.43
N PRO A 412 -36.50 -12.52 -19.14
CA PRO A 412 -36.91 -13.71 -19.86
C PRO A 412 -37.21 -13.36 -21.32
N ILE A 413 -36.89 -14.27 -22.25
CA ILE A 413 -37.35 -14.15 -23.63
C ILE A 413 -38.83 -14.55 -23.64
N ARG A 414 -39.72 -13.56 -23.67
CA ARG A 414 -41.15 -13.83 -23.92
C ARG A 414 -41.34 -13.97 -25.43
N GLY A 415 -41.81 -15.14 -25.86
CA GLY A 415 -42.06 -15.42 -27.27
C GLY A 415 -42.93 -14.33 -27.91
N TYR A 416 -42.49 -13.82 -29.05
CA TYR A 416 -43.31 -13.07 -29.99
C TYR A 416 -44.16 -14.03 -30.82
#